data_AF-A0A5C7NZ18-F1
#
_entry.id   AF-A0A5C7NZ18-F1
#
_cell.length_a   1.000
_cell.length_b   1.000
_cell.length_c   1.000
_cell.angle_alpha   90.00
_cell.angle_beta   90.00
_cell.angle_gamma   90.00
#
_symmetry.space_group_name_H-M   'P 1'
#
loop_
_entity.id
_entity.type
_entity.pdbx_description
1 polymer ?
#
loop_
_entity_poly.entity_id
_entity_poly.type
_entity_poly.pdbx_seq_one_letter_code
_entity_poly.pdbx_strand_id
1 'polypeptide(L)'
;MTSLRRSSTWRAARRSAPWCSTPGPEGAVRSEPSDEAFDSAATYPAQFRGIVGAAATALGRRTLTRMDTMDLARTSADGEDTDGVRPDPQGSPPSGSGTIPGVSTDRRRWSWRKAAGTAVAALPLLALTACGVDGNAASASTAPAAASSAPPAATAAAAAASKGAQAAQYAWVQLIDGGRVSVRAVSSGASCPTITVNGSASAMPVRAAAGGADFPVAVCEQVLTAPATSIDVAGIKLPIPLAKGAPLDRLAILGDSGCRLEPPKPMQDCNNSNGWPAHEVSAEVATRNPALIIHTGDYYYRMVQCPAADQAKCGGSPHGPTWDTLEADFFEPYKSSLGVAPWIFLRGNHETCQMAGDAFLRLFAAGPYTPGACSNFLPPYAVDAGDQRFVVFDDSDAADDKVDAAQVSSYTPLMQSALALAAAGPQPTSFLLLHRPIWLEEPAGKSTETINLTMQEVANKVGDTLPGVEMVVSGHIHGLGYFSFAHRPTQVISGGGGAEKLSKDADFAGTSIAGAQVAQGLLKSDYGYTMVKKQQQGWSVDFETVGGGATLKCTEVNRFLKCL
;
A
#
# COMPACT_ATOMS: atom_id res chain seq x y z
N MET A 1 10.64 -54.95 -26.96
CA MET A 1 9.54 -55.79 -27.47
C MET A 1 8.33 -54.89 -27.71
N THR A 2 7.60 -55.07 -28.82
CA THR A 2 6.19 -54.67 -29.09
C THR A 2 5.69 -53.30 -28.55
N SER A 3 5.49 -52.26 -29.39
CA SER A 3 4.29 -52.03 -30.27
C SER A 3 3.23 -51.14 -29.57
N LEU A 4 2.64 -50.04 -30.08
CA LEU A 4 2.61 -49.26 -31.35
C LEU A 4 2.31 -47.77 -30.98
N ARG A 5 2.85 -46.72 -31.64
CA ARG A 5 2.20 -45.87 -32.69
C ARG A 5 0.70 -45.58 -32.47
N ARG A 6 0.13 -44.35 -32.60
CA ARG A 6 0.43 -43.15 -33.43
C ARG A 6 -0.37 -41.90 -32.93
N SER A 7 0.16 -40.70 -33.22
CA SER A 7 -0.46 -39.47 -33.80
C SER A 7 -1.98 -39.45 -34.11
N SER A 8 -2.76 -38.33 -34.15
CA SER A 8 -2.44 -36.89 -34.25
C SER A 8 -3.72 -36.01 -34.23
N THR A 9 -3.58 -34.72 -33.83
CA THR A 9 -4.31 -33.50 -34.29
C THR A 9 -5.86 -33.47 -34.42
N TRP A 10 -6.50 -32.37 -33.98
CA TRP A 10 -7.44 -31.58 -34.81
C TRP A 10 -7.58 -30.13 -34.30
N ARG A 11 -8.02 -29.22 -35.18
CA ARG A 11 -7.99 -27.75 -35.02
C ARG A 11 -9.28 -27.17 -34.42
N ALA A 12 -9.16 -25.97 -33.86
CA ALA A 12 -10.28 -25.14 -33.43
C ALA A 12 -11.12 -24.60 -34.61
N ALA A 13 -12.40 -24.36 -34.36
CA ALA A 13 -13.27 -23.49 -35.16
C ALA A 13 -14.28 -22.78 -34.24
N ARG A 14 -14.09 -21.47 -34.00
CA ARG A 14 -15.11 -20.63 -33.37
C ARG A 14 -16.15 -20.25 -34.43
N ARG A 15 -17.44 -20.21 -34.06
CA ARG A 15 -18.51 -19.62 -34.89
C ARG A 15 -18.99 -18.32 -34.21
N SER A 16 -19.13 -17.28 -35.02
CA SER A 16 -19.70 -15.98 -34.63
C SER A 16 -21.03 -15.79 -35.36
N ALA A 17 -22.01 -15.12 -34.74
CA ALA A 17 -23.25 -14.69 -35.38
C ALA A 17 -23.33 -13.14 -35.42
N PRO A 18 -24.01 -12.52 -36.41
CA PRO A 18 -23.92 -11.07 -36.67
C PRO A 18 -25.23 -10.30 -36.32
N TRP A 19 -25.49 -9.19 -37.03
CA TRP A 19 -26.64 -8.23 -36.99
C TRP A 19 -26.47 -7.04 -36.03
N CYS A 20 -26.85 -5.79 -36.35
CA CYS A 20 -27.10 -5.11 -37.64
C CYS A 20 -27.09 -3.57 -37.42
N SER A 21 -27.00 -2.76 -38.49
CA SER A 21 -26.91 -1.28 -38.39
C SER A 21 -27.86 -0.56 -39.37
N THR A 22 -28.36 0.62 -38.99
CA THR A 22 -29.13 1.57 -39.83
C THR A 22 -28.81 3.03 -39.42
N PRO A 23 -29.06 4.05 -40.29
CA PRO A 23 -28.18 5.23 -40.42
C PRO A 23 -28.63 6.51 -39.70
N GLY A 24 -27.75 7.52 -39.68
CA GLY A 24 -28.00 8.89 -39.17
C GLY A 24 -28.46 9.90 -40.24
N PRO A 25 -28.39 11.21 -39.95
CA PRO A 25 -27.65 12.12 -40.85
C PRO A 25 -26.88 13.30 -40.17
N GLU A 26 -25.93 13.86 -40.93
CA GLU A 26 -25.47 15.28 -41.06
C GLU A 26 -25.46 16.20 -39.79
N GLY A 27 -24.39 16.87 -39.35
CA GLY A 27 -23.37 17.75 -39.98
C GLY A 27 -23.00 18.85 -38.92
N ALA A 28 -21.98 19.70 -38.98
CA ALA A 28 -20.98 19.99 -40.02
C ALA A 28 -19.76 20.78 -39.45
N VAL A 29 -18.61 20.71 -40.15
CA VAL A 29 -17.50 21.70 -40.24
C VAL A 29 -16.51 21.90 -39.05
N ARG A 30 -15.25 22.21 -39.45
CA ARG A 30 -13.99 22.32 -38.69
C ARG A 30 -13.73 23.73 -38.13
N SER A 31 -12.90 23.81 -37.09
CA SER A 31 -11.74 24.74 -37.06
C SER A 31 -10.77 24.42 -35.89
N GLU A 32 -9.49 24.16 -36.18
CA GLU A 32 -8.40 24.56 -35.27
C GLU A 32 -8.17 26.08 -35.43
N PRO A 33 -7.54 26.76 -34.46
CA PRO A 33 -6.12 27.06 -34.69
C PRO A 33 -5.21 27.17 -33.43
N SER A 34 -3.91 26.98 -33.70
CA SER A 34 -2.71 27.72 -33.19
C SER A 34 -2.42 27.92 -31.70
N ASP A 35 -1.14 27.75 -31.39
CA ASP A 35 -0.42 28.33 -30.24
C ASP A 35 -0.66 29.85 -30.08
N GLU A 36 -0.77 30.31 -28.83
CA GLU A 36 0.09 31.40 -28.34
C GLU A 36 0.11 31.43 -26.80
N ALA A 37 1.23 31.87 -26.23
CA ALA A 37 1.41 31.99 -24.79
C ALA A 37 1.01 33.39 -24.30
N PHE A 38 0.35 33.50 -23.15
CA PHE A 38 0.39 34.73 -22.36
C PHE A 38 0.36 34.50 -20.85
N ASP A 39 1.18 35.29 -20.17
CA ASP A 39 1.32 35.41 -18.72
C ASP A 39 0.19 36.30 -18.14
N SER A 40 -0.36 35.95 -16.97
CA SER A 40 -0.88 36.91 -15.98
C SER A 40 -1.52 36.22 -14.76
N ALA A 41 -1.23 36.77 -13.58
CA ALA A 41 -1.91 36.41 -12.33
C ALA A 41 -3.22 37.18 -12.13
N ALA A 42 -4.27 36.53 -11.63
CA ALA A 42 -5.45 37.21 -11.08
C ALA A 42 -6.22 36.37 -10.03
N THR A 43 -6.16 36.84 -8.78
CA THR A 43 -7.24 36.92 -7.77
C THR A 43 -8.46 35.98 -7.82
N TYR A 44 -8.66 35.23 -6.72
CA TYR A 44 -9.97 34.69 -6.29
C TYR A 44 -10.90 35.80 -5.76
N PRO A 45 -12.21 35.80 -6.10
CA PRO A 45 -13.21 36.60 -5.41
C PRO A 45 -13.82 35.85 -4.21
N ALA A 46 -13.91 36.52 -3.06
CA ALA A 46 -14.68 36.05 -1.90
C ALA A 46 -16.11 36.64 -1.92
N GLN A 47 -17.12 35.83 -1.62
CA GLN A 47 -18.47 36.31 -1.29
C GLN A 47 -19.09 35.53 -0.12
N PHE A 48 -19.99 36.22 0.60
CA PHE A 48 -20.80 35.84 1.77
C PHE A 48 -20.27 36.16 3.18
N ARG A 49 -20.34 37.46 3.52
CA ARG A 49 -20.98 37.92 4.78
C ARG A 49 -22.43 38.31 4.44
N GLY A 50 -23.44 38.23 5.28
CA GLY A 50 -23.56 37.78 6.68
C GLY A 50 -24.84 38.40 7.29
N ILE A 51 -25.32 37.92 8.44
CA ILE A 51 -26.33 38.63 9.27
C ILE A 51 -25.87 38.61 10.74
N VAL A 52 -26.13 39.70 11.46
CA VAL A 52 -25.64 40.02 12.81
C VAL A 52 -26.82 40.23 13.77
N GLY A 53 -26.66 39.86 15.05
CA GLY A 53 -27.59 40.16 16.14
C GLY A 53 -27.35 39.24 17.35
N ALA A 54 -26.38 39.50 18.25
CA ALA A 54 -26.27 40.59 19.22
C ALA A 54 -27.24 40.48 20.43
N ALA A 55 -26.72 39.95 21.55
CA ALA A 55 -27.15 40.26 22.92
C ALA A 55 -26.01 39.91 23.88
N ALA A 56 -25.88 40.64 25.00
CA ALA A 56 -24.65 40.66 25.81
C ALA A 56 -24.88 40.44 27.32
N THR A 57 -23.78 40.13 28.02
CA THR A 57 -23.51 40.35 29.45
C THR A 57 -24.25 39.52 30.51
N ALA A 58 -23.45 38.77 31.29
CA ALA A 58 -23.61 38.65 32.75
C ALA A 58 -22.24 38.40 33.41
N LEU A 59 -21.87 39.21 34.41
CA LEU A 59 -20.64 39.00 35.21
C LEU A 59 -20.90 38.02 36.37
N GLY A 60 -19.87 37.25 36.74
CA GLY A 60 -19.81 36.51 38.00
C GLY A 60 -18.41 36.53 38.60
N ARG A 61 -18.13 37.46 39.53
CA ARG A 61 -16.87 37.47 40.32
C ARG A 61 -16.86 36.31 41.32
N ARG A 62 -15.69 35.72 41.58
CA ARG A 62 -15.29 35.29 42.94
C ARG A 62 -13.78 35.47 43.16
N THR A 63 -13.41 35.58 44.43
CA THR A 63 -12.23 36.27 44.96
C THR A 63 -10.95 35.45 45.01
N LEU A 64 -9.82 36.17 44.97
CA LEU A 64 -8.47 35.73 45.32
C LEU A 64 -8.34 35.38 46.82
N THR A 65 -7.46 34.43 47.12
CA THR A 65 -6.65 34.38 48.35
C THR A 65 -5.18 34.18 47.98
N ARG A 66 -4.28 34.43 48.94
CA ARG A 66 -2.90 34.92 48.76
C ARG A 66 -1.86 33.87 49.19
N MET A 67 -0.57 34.20 49.00
CA MET A 67 0.65 33.62 49.60
C MET A 67 1.23 32.38 48.87
N ASP A 68 2.54 32.25 48.63
CA ASP A 68 3.70 33.07 49.00
C ASP A 68 4.80 33.18 47.92
N THR A 69 5.66 34.18 48.06
CA THR A 69 6.89 34.43 47.29
C THR A 69 8.12 33.84 47.99
N MET A 70 9.10 33.32 47.23
CA MET A 70 10.49 33.20 47.70
C MET A 70 11.51 33.43 46.58
N ASP A 71 12.60 34.10 46.96
CA ASP A 71 13.74 34.49 46.12
C ASP A 71 14.57 33.33 45.57
N LEU A 72 15.27 33.59 44.46
CA LEU A 72 16.66 33.14 44.30
C LEU A 72 17.52 34.28 43.74
N ALA A 73 18.69 34.45 44.36
CA ALA A 73 19.54 35.64 44.23
C ALA A 73 20.61 35.53 43.13
N ARG A 74 21.15 36.69 42.73
CA ARG A 74 22.42 36.81 42.02
C ARG A 74 23.61 36.56 42.95
N THR A 75 24.64 35.89 42.46
CA THR A 75 26.04 36.17 42.79
C THR A 75 26.92 36.02 41.53
N SER A 76 28.10 36.64 41.56
CA SER A 76 29.05 36.76 40.45
C SER A 76 30.47 36.97 41.01
N ALA A 77 31.51 36.68 40.20
CA ALA A 77 32.96 36.88 40.52
C ALA A 77 33.53 35.88 41.55
N ASP A 78 34.76 35.34 41.50
CA ASP A 78 35.93 35.37 40.57
C ASP A 78 36.56 33.94 40.55
N GLY A 79 37.66 33.56 39.85
CA GLY A 79 38.67 34.23 39.02
C GLY A 79 39.70 33.22 38.46
N GLU A 80 40.90 33.67 38.05
CA GLU A 80 42.09 32.89 37.56
C GLU A 80 41.84 32.01 36.30
N ASP A 81 42.32 32.27 35.08
CA ASP A 81 43.54 32.91 34.53
C ASP A 81 44.80 32.02 34.48
N THR A 82 45.22 31.66 33.26
CA THR A 82 46.63 31.53 32.86
C THR A 82 46.77 31.40 31.32
N ASP A 83 47.72 32.15 30.77
CA ASP A 83 48.14 32.19 29.36
C ASP A 83 48.52 30.82 28.74
N GLY A 84 48.51 30.62 27.41
CA GLY A 84 48.15 31.56 26.33
C GLY A 84 48.74 31.15 24.96
N VAL A 85 48.91 32.15 24.07
CA VAL A 85 49.67 32.13 22.80
C VAL A 85 49.05 31.39 21.60
N ARG A 86 48.44 32.18 20.67
CA ARG A 86 48.39 31.87 19.22
C ARG A 86 49.77 32.16 18.58
N PRO A 87 50.07 31.60 17.40
CA PRO A 87 49.90 32.45 16.21
C PRO A 87 49.31 31.74 14.97
N ASP A 88 48.71 32.58 14.13
CA ASP A 88 48.36 32.39 12.71
C ASP A 88 48.99 33.63 11.99
N PRO A 89 49.20 33.71 10.65
CA PRO A 89 48.87 32.78 9.56
C PRO A 89 50.02 32.57 8.53
N GLN A 90 49.76 31.74 7.50
CA GLN A 90 50.06 31.98 6.05
C GLN A 90 50.15 30.66 5.25
N GLY A 91 49.62 30.63 4.02
CA GLY A 91 50.02 29.62 3.01
C GLY A 91 48.94 29.16 2.02
N SER A 92 48.94 29.69 0.81
CA SER A 92 48.31 29.12 -0.38
C SER A 92 49.11 29.57 -1.62
N PRO A 93 49.08 28.85 -2.76
CA PRO A 93 48.83 27.43 -3.03
C PRO A 93 50.09 26.78 -3.69
N PRO A 94 49.99 25.67 -4.44
CA PRO A 94 49.85 25.87 -5.89
C PRO A 94 48.89 24.90 -6.62
N SER A 95 48.51 25.30 -7.82
CA SER A 95 47.68 24.57 -8.78
C SER A 95 48.38 23.35 -9.39
N GLY A 96 47.68 22.21 -9.43
CA GLY A 96 48.05 21.01 -10.18
C GLY A 96 46.95 20.62 -11.17
N SER A 97 47.14 20.93 -12.46
CA SER A 97 46.22 20.57 -13.54
C SER A 97 46.41 19.11 -13.96
N GLY A 98 45.44 18.25 -13.64
CA GLY A 98 45.40 16.85 -14.06
C GLY A 98 44.20 16.55 -14.95
N THR A 99 44.39 16.56 -16.27
CA THR A 99 43.36 16.22 -17.25
C THR A 99 43.16 14.69 -17.31
N ILE A 100 41.94 14.21 -17.12
CA ILE A 100 41.53 12.82 -17.39
C ILE A 100 40.34 12.82 -18.37
N PRO A 101 40.26 11.90 -19.35
CA PRO A 101 39.32 12.04 -20.48
C PRO A 101 37.85 11.87 -20.09
N GLY A 102 36.99 12.64 -20.75
CA GLY A 102 35.54 12.63 -20.48
C GLY A 102 34.86 11.32 -20.90
N VAL A 103 34.06 10.76 -19.99
CA VAL A 103 33.07 9.73 -20.30
C VAL A 103 31.77 10.43 -20.70
N SER A 104 31.41 10.31 -21.99
CA SER A 104 30.12 10.79 -22.50
C SER A 104 28.98 9.98 -21.89
N THR A 105 28.09 10.63 -21.13
CA THR A 105 26.82 10.05 -20.67
C THR A 105 25.71 10.41 -21.65
N ASP A 106 25.64 9.68 -22.76
CA ASP A 106 24.58 9.78 -23.77
C ASP A 106 23.22 9.38 -23.15
N ARG A 107 22.43 10.39 -22.75
CA ARG A 107 21.11 10.20 -22.10
C ARG A 107 20.07 9.68 -23.10
N ARG A 108 20.02 8.36 -23.31
CA ARG A 108 18.87 7.73 -23.97
C ARG A 108 17.64 7.76 -23.06
N ARG A 109 16.79 8.78 -23.24
CA ARG A 109 15.40 8.74 -22.76
C ARG A 109 14.66 7.61 -23.47
N TRP A 110 14.15 6.62 -22.74
CA TRP A 110 13.18 5.68 -23.30
C TRP A 110 11.77 6.27 -23.19
N SER A 111 11.08 6.35 -24.32
CA SER A 111 9.68 6.74 -24.42
C SER A 111 8.90 5.57 -25.00
N TRP A 112 7.82 5.16 -24.32
CA TRP A 112 6.97 4.07 -24.76
C TRP A 112 6.14 4.51 -25.97
N ARG A 113 6.51 4.06 -27.18
CA ARG A 113 5.69 4.22 -28.39
C ARG A 113 4.87 2.96 -28.63
N LYS A 114 3.54 3.09 -28.60
CA LYS A 114 2.60 2.06 -29.07
C LYS A 114 2.79 1.85 -30.57
N ALA A 115 3.03 0.62 -31.01
CA ALA A 115 3.10 0.28 -32.42
C ALA A 115 1.69 -0.05 -32.95
N ALA A 116 1.24 0.67 -33.99
CA ALA A 116 0.02 0.36 -34.71
C ALA A 116 0.35 -0.50 -35.94
N GLY A 117 -0.29 -1.66 -36.07
CA GLY A 117 -0.10 -2.56 -37.22
C GLY A 117 -0.91 -2.10 -38.43
N THR A 118 -0.27 -2.02 -39.60
CA THR A 118 -0.92 -1.75 -40.88
C THR A 118 -1.54 -3.02 -41.48
N ALA A 119 -2.77 -2.92 -41.98
CA ALA A 119 -3.44 -3.98 -42.72
C ALA A 119 -3.41 -3.70 -44.23
N VAL A 120 -3.05 -4.71 -45.04
CA VAL A 120 -3.05 -4.62 -46.50
C VAL A 120 -4.36 -5.19 -47.05
N ALA A 121 -5.00 -4.46 -47.96
CA ALA A 121 -6.27 -4.86 -48.57
C ALA A 121 -6.07 -5.80 -49.77
N ALA A 122 -7.00 -6.74 -49.97
CA ALA A 122 -7.12 -7.55 -51.17
C ALA A 122 -8.59 -7.58 -51.64
N LEU A 123 -8.80 -7.37 -52.95
CA LEU A 123 -10.10 -7.35 -53.61
C LEU A 123 -10.58 -8.79 -53.95
N PRO A 124 -11.89 -9.10 -53.86
CA PRO A 124 -12.45 -10.35 -54.36
C PRO A 124 -13.02 -10.23 -55.79
N LEU A 125 -12.90 -11.29 -56.59
CA LEU A 125 -13.68 -11.49 -57.82
C LEU A 125 -15.06 -12.10 -57.51
N LEU A 126 -16.05 -11.78 -58.36
CA LEU A 126 -17.39 -12.40 -58.33
C LEU A 126 -17.37 -13.85 -58.84
N ALA A 127 -18.27 -14.67 -58.29
CA ALA A 127 -18.93 -15.77 -58.99
C ALA A 127 -20.39 -15.89 -58.50
N LEU A 128 -21.33 -16.11 -59.41
CA LEU A 128 -22.79 -16.19 -59.16
C LEU A 128 -23.29 -17.65 -59.00
N THR A 129 -24.58 -17.77 -58.64
CA THR A 129 -25.49 -18.93 -58.82
C THR A 129 -25.39 -20.05 -57.76
N ALA A 130 -26.46 -20.74 -57.35
CA ALA A 130 -27.89 -20.68 -57.72
C ALA A 130 -28.83 -21.02 -56.53
N CYS A 131 -30.14 -20.90 -56.75
CA CYS A 131 -31.22 -21.07 -55.77
C CYS A 131 -31.51 -22.53 -55.37
N GLY A 132 -32.18 -22.68 -54.21
CA GLY A 132 -32.97 -23.85 -53.80
C GLY A 132 -34.01 -23.42 -52.76
N VAL A 133 -35.26 -23.88 -52.87
CA VAL A 133 -36.43 -23.37 -52.13
C VAL A 133 -37.09 -24.53 -51.35
N ASP A 134 -38.21 -24.23 -50.66
CA ASP A 134 -39.16 -25.13 -49.96
C ASP A 134 -38.83 -25.45 -48.48
N GLY A 135 -39.78 -25.51 -47.54
CA GLY A 135 -41.22 -25.20 -47.61
C GLY A 135 -42.01 -25.77 -46.41
N ASN A 136 -43.07 -25.07 -45.96
CA ASN A 136 -44.08 -25.41 -44.93
C ASN A 136 -43.62 -25.64 -43.47
N ALA A 137 -44.28 -25.25 -42.36
CA ALA A 137 -45.58 -24.62 -42.01
C ALA A 137 -46.63 -25.52 -41.29
N ALA A 138 -47.07 -25.05 -40.11
CA ALA A 138 -48.26 -25.44 -39.30
C ALA A 138 -48.30 -26.90 -38.75
N SER A 139 -49.10 -27.29 -37.75
CA SER A 139 -50.29 -26.67 -37.10
C SER A 139 -50.42 -27.06 -35.62
N ALA A 140 -51.33 -26.40 -34.87
CA ALA A 140 -51.69 -26.75 -33.49
C ALA A 140 -53.00 -27.56 -33.38
N SER A 141 -53.25 -28.22 -32.24
CA SER A 141 -54.56 -28.81 -31.87
C SER A 141 -54.76 -28.82 -30.36
N THR A 142 -56.01 -28.68 -29.90
CA THR A 142 -56.42 -28.46 -28.49
C THR A 142 -57.46 -29.49 -28.00
N ALA A 143 -57.81 -29.40 -26.70
CA ALA A 143 -58.95 -30.02 -25.96
C ALA A 143 -58.63 -31.28 -25.11
N PRO A 144 -59.47 -31.64 -24.11
CA PRO A 144 -59.91 -30.76 -23.01
C PRO A 144 -59.87 -31.41 -21.59
N ALA A 145 -60.38 -30.67 -20.61
CA ALA A 145 -60.29 -30.87 -19.16
C ALA A 145 -60.85 -32.18 -18.53
N ALA A 146 -60.29 -32.51 -17.37
CA ALA A 146 -60.98 -33.20 -16.27
C ALA A 146 -60.57 -32.54 -14.93
N ALA A 147 -61.52 -32.36 -14.01
CA ALA A 147 -61.29 -31.67 -12.73
C ALA A 147 -61.30 -32.65 -11.55
N SER A 148 -60.32 -32.51 -10.64
CA SER A 148 -60.32 -33.17 -9.33
C SER A 148 -59.71 -32.24 -8.29
N SER A 149 -60.46 -31.98 -7.21
CA SER A 149 -60.09 -31.07 -6.13
C SER A 149 -58.88 -31.56 -5.32
N ALA A 150 -57.89 -30.68 -5.14
CA ALA A 150 -56.75 -30.86 -4.25
C ALA A 150 -56.58 -29.60 -3.35
N PRO A 151 -56.03 -29.73 -2.12
CA PRO A 151 -55.93 -28.62 -1.16
C PRO A 151 -54.98 -27.50 -1.63
N PRO A 152 -55.04 -26.29 -1.04
CA PRO A 152 -54.27 -25.14 -1.51
C PRO A 152 -52.76 -25.40 -1.41
N ALA A 153 -52.10 -25.47 -2.56
CA ALA A 153 -50.65 -25.60 -2.70
C ALA A 153 -49.93 -24.28 -2.35
N ALA A 154 -50.01 -23.88 -1.09
CA ALA A 154 -49.37 -22.67 -0.57
C ALA A 154 -47.87 -22.87 -0.22
N THR A 155 -47.15 -23.73 -0.95
CA THR A 155 -45.73 -24.06 -0.69
C THR A 155 -44.97 -24.50 -1.96
N ALA A 156 -45.01 -23.69 -3.03
CA ALA A 156 -44.20 -23.95 -4.24
C ALA A 156 -43.48 -22.71 -4.82
N ALA A 157 -43.41 -21.59 -4.09
CA ALA A 157 -42.75 -20.35 -4.51
C ALA A 157 -41.49 -19.99 -3.69
N ALA A 158 -41.00 -20.90 -2.84
CA ALA A 158 -39.87 -20.67 -1.94
C ALA A 158 -38.66 -21.60 -2.19
N ALA A 159 -38.61 -22.27 -3.34
CA ALA A 159 -37.56 -23.24 -3.69
C ALA A 159 -36.77 -22.87 -4.96
N ALA A 160 -36.74 -21.58 -5.32
CA ALA A 160 -35.99 -21.04 -6.47
C ALA A 160 -34.98 -19.93 -6.07
N ALA A 161 -34.58 -19.91 -4.79
CA ALA A 161 -33.60 -18.96 -4.23
C ALA A 161 -32.29 -19.64 -3.82
N SER A 162 -31.90 -20.71 -4.52
CA SER A 162 -30.54 -21.28 -4.48
C SER A 162 -29.74 -20.89 -5.74
N LYS A 163 -29.75 -19.58 -6.09
CA LYS A 163 -28.60 -19.01 -6.80
C LYS A 163 -27.41 -19.21 -5.86
N GLY A 164 -26.52 -20.14 -6.21
CA GLY A 164 -25.38 -20.50 -5.36
C GLY A 164 -24.66 -19.25 -4.89
N ALA A 165 -24.37 -19.16 -3.59
CA ALA A 165 -23.68 -18.01 -3.02
C ALA A 165 -22.37 -17.78 -3.80
N GLN A 166 -22.20 -16.59 -4.38
CA GLN A 166 -21.00 -16.27 -5.15
C GLN A 166 -19.81 -16.35 -4.20
N ALA A 167 -18.85 -17.22 -4.51
CA ALA A 167 -17.69 -17.43 -3.68
C ALA A 167 -16.76 -16.21 -3.74
N ALA A 168 -16.45 -15.64 -2.57
CA ALA A 168 -15.29 -14.77 -2.43
C ALA A 168 -14.03 -15.63 -2.56
N GLN A 169 -13.08 -15.20 -3.38
CA GLN A 169 -11.78 -15.84 -3.53
C GLN A 169 -10.88 -15.48 -2.33
N TYR A 170 -10.93 -14.21 -1.94
CA TYR A 170 -10.24 -13.64 -0.79
C TYR A 170 -11.18 -12.64 -0.10
N ALA A 171 -11.11 -12.55 1.23
CA ALA A 171 -11.83 -11.53 1.99
C ALA A 171 -11.03 -11.15 3.24
N TRP A 172 -11.12 -9.88 3.65
CA TRP A 172 -10.40 -9.33 4.80
C TRP A 172 -11.15 -8.16 5.42
N VAL A 173 -10.68 -7.73 6.60
CA VAL A 173 -11.13 -6.52 7.28
C VAL A 173 -9.99 -5.52 7.30
N GLN A 174 -10.28 -4.26 7.04
CA GLN A 174 -9.31 -3.19 6.92
C GLN A 174 -9.75 -1.97 7.73
N LEU A 175 -8.81 -1.36 8.46
CA LEU A 175 -9.01 -0.06 9.08
C LEU A 175 -8.75 1.04 8.05
N ILE A 176 -9.70 1.98 7.92
CA ILE A 176 -9.70 3.02 6.90
C ILE A 176 -9.99 4.40 7.49
N ASP A 177 -9.72 5.44 6.68
CA ASP A 177 -9.82 6.85 7.05
C ASP A 177 -11.13 7.24 7.77
N GLY A 178 -11.02 8.14 8.73
CA GLY A 178 -12.08 8.54 9.65
C GLY A 178 -12.35 7.54 10.77
N GLY A 179 -11.43 6.62 11.06
CA GLY A 179 -11.61 5.56 12.05
C GLY A 179 -12.72 4.57 11.67
N ARG A 180 -12.95 4.38 10.36
CA ARG A 180 -13.98 3.48 9.84
C ARG A 180 -13.40 2.09 9.57
N VAL A 181 -14.29 1.11 9.46
CA VAL A 181 -13.94 -0.27 9.12
C VAL A 181 -14.49 -0.61 7.74
N SER A 182 -13.64 -1.15 6.88
CA SER A 182 -14.00 -1.70 5.58
C SER A 182 -13.88 -3.22 5.63
N VAL A 183 -14.94 -3.93 5.23
CA VAL A 183 -14.87 -5.36 4.90
C VAL A 183 -14.72 -5.45 3.39
N ARG A 184 -13.64 -6.08 2.92
CA ARG A 184 -13.33 -6.21 1.50
C ARG A 184 -13.33 -7.65 1.04
N ALA A 185 -13.67 -7.84 -0.22
CA ALA A 185 -13.63 -9.15 -0.87
C ALA A 185 -13.21 -9.02 -2.34
N VAL A 186 -12.45 -10.00 -2.82
CA VAL A 186 -12.22 -10.23 -4.23
C VAL A 186 -13.15 -11.36 -4.68
N SER A 187 -13.88 -11.12 -5.78
CA SER A 187 -14.85 -12.07 -6.33
C SER A 187 -14.36 -12.66 -7.65
N SER A 188 -14.66 -13.94 -7.85
CA SER A 188 -14.45 -14.62 -9.13
C SER A 188 -15.45 -14.10 -10.18
N GLY A 189 -15.01 -13.12 -10.98
CA GLY A 189 -15.81 -12.44 -11.99
C GLY A 189 -16.49 -11.16 -11.50
N ALA A 190 -17.58 -10.76 -12.16
CA ALA A 190 -18.12 -9.41 -12.09
C ALA A 190 -19.17 -9.13 -10.98
N SER A 191 -19.55 -10.13 -10.17
CA SER A 191 -20.61 -10.00 -9.16
C SER A 191 -20.06 -10.10 -7.74
N CYS A 192 -20.48 -9.20 -6.86
CA CYS A 192 -20.03 -9.20 -5.47
C CYS A 192 -20.72 -10.26 -4.60
N PRO A 193 -20.01 -10.82 -3.61
CA PRO A 193 -20.55 -11.84 -2.71
C PRO A 193 -21.54 -11.25 -1.69
N THR A 194 -22.27 -12.14 -1.02
CA THR A 194 -23.06 -11.79 0.17
C THR A 194 -22.15 -11.67 1.38
N ILE A 195 -22.31 -10.58 2.15
CA ILE A 195 -21.78 -10.42 3.50
C ILE A 195 -22.90 -10.62 4.52
N THR A 196 -22.59 -11.28 5.63
CA THR A 196 -23.46 -11.36 6.81
C THR A 196 -22.77 -10.65 7.97
N VAL A 197 -23.39 -9.57 8.47
CA VAL A 197 -22.91 -8.83 9.65
C VAL A 197 -23.97 -8.97 10.75
N ASN A 198 -23.57 -9.44 11.93
CA ASN A 198 -24.47 -9.62 13.08
C ASN A 198 -25.73 -10.45 12.74
N GLY A 199 -25.57 -11.47 11.88
CA GLY A 199 -26.66 -12.32 11.38
C GLY A 199 -27.52 -11.71 10.26
N SER A 200 -27.31 -10.44 9.88
CA SER A 200 -28.03 -9.77 8.79
C SER A 200 -27.24 -9.88 7.49
N ALA A 201 -27.84 -10.50 6.46
CA ALA A 201 -27.21 -10.73 5.16
C ALA A 201 -27.55 -9.63 4.15
N SER A 202 -26.54 -9.15 3.41
CA SER A 202 -26.68 -8.19 2.31
C SER A 202 -25.67 -8.47 1.19
N ALA A 203 -25.98 -8.08 -0.05
CA ALA A 203 -24.98 -8.10 -1.12
C ALA A 203 -23.94 -7.00 -0.86
N MET A 204 -22.65 -7.29 -1.02
CA MET A 204 -21.61 -6.27 -0.91
C MET A 204 -21.68 -5.30 -2.11
N PRO A 205 -21.57 -3.98 -1.89
CA PRO A 205 -21.34 -3.01 -2.95
C PRO A 205 -20.07 -3.32 -3.77
N VAL A 206 -20.12 -3.01 -5.07
CA VAL A 206 -18.93 -3.02 -5.94
C VAL A 206 -18.06 -1.81 -5.61
N ARG A 207 -16.82 -2.04 -5.18
CA ARG A 207 -15.78 -1.00 -5.09
C ARG A 207 -15.12 -0.77 -6.45
N ALA A 208 -14.78 -1.86 -7.14
CA ALA A 208 -14.20 -1.84 -8.46
C ALA A 208 -14.76 -2.99 -9.31
N ALA A 209 -15.34 -2.66 -10.46
CA ALA A 209 -15.72 -3.67 -11.45
C ALA A 209 -14.48 -4.32 -12.08
N ALA A 210 -14.62 -5.53 -12.63
CA ALA A 210 -13.55 -6.20 -13.39
C ALA A 210 -12.99 -5.27 -14.48
N GLY A 211 -11.67 -5.03 -14.45
CA GLY A 211 -10.95 -4.01 -15.21
C GLY A 211 -10.48 -4.45 -16.60
N GLY A 212 -11.03 -5.53 -17.15
CA GLY A 212 -10.56 -6.14 -18.39
C GLY A 212 -9.60 -7.31 -18.15
N ALA A 213 -8.69 -7.56 -19.09
CA ALA A 213 -7.81 -8.73 -19.08
C ALA A 213 -6.78 -8.70 -17.95
N ASP A 214 -6.21 -7.52 -17.65
CA ASP A 214 -5.18 -7.36 -16.61
C ASP A 214 -5.76 -7.43 -15.19
N PHE A 215 -7.08 -7.26 -15.04
CA PHE A 215 -7.77 -7.26 -13.75
C PHE A 215 -9.18 -7.89 -13.84
N PRO A 216 -9.29 -9.21 -14.11
CA PRO A 216 -10.57 -9.88 -14.42
C PRO A 216 -11.50 -10.09 -13.20
N VAL A 217 -11.06 -9.69 -12.00
CA VAL A 217 -11.80 -9.82 -10.74
C VAL A 217 -12.51 -8.54 -10.32
N ALA A 218 -13.70 -8.65 -9.73
CA ALA A 218 -14.34 -7.53 -9.03
C ALA A 218 -13.82 -7.41 -7.59
N VAL A 219 -13.65 -6.17 -7.14
CA VAL A 219 -13.38 -5.83 -5.74
C VAL A 219 -14.65 -5.26 -5.12
N CYS A 220 -14.99 -5.77 -3.95
CA CYS A 220 -16.23 -5.49 -3.25
C CYS A 220 -15.94 -4.92 -1.87
N GLU A 221 -16.75 -3.95 -1.42
CA GLU A 221 -16.51 -3.24 -0.17
C GLU A 221 -17.82 -2.98 0.58
N GLN A 222 -17.88 -3.44 1.82
CA GLN A 222 -18.89 -3.03 2.79
C GLN A 222 -18.21 -2.24 3.90
N VAL A 223 -18.39 -0.92 3.89
CA VAL A 223 -18.02 -0.08 5.05
C VAL A 223 -19.05 -0.34 6.16
N LEU A 224 -18.58 -0.61 7.37
CA LEU A 224 -19.44 -0.84 8.53
C LEU A 224 -19.94 0.48 9.11
N THR A 225 -21.24 0.57 9.37
CA THR A 225 -21.90 1.75 9.96
C THR A 225 -22.11 1.64 11.47
N ALA A 226 -21.86 0.46 12.04
CA ALA A 226 -21.95 0.15 13.47
C ALA A 226 -20.96 -0.97 13.83
N PRO A 227 -20.60 -1.14 15.12
CA PRO A 227 -19.75 -2.25 15.56
C PRO A 227 -20.33 -3.63 15.19
N ALA A 228 -19.46 -4.51 14.69
CA ALA A 228 -19.79 -5.90 14.43
C ALA A 228 -19.46 -6.80 15.64
N THR A 229 -20.23 -7.87 15.82
CA THR A 229 -19.95 -9.00 16.70
C THR A 229 -19.72 -10.30 15.90
N SER A 230 -20.12 -10.31 14.63
CA SER A 230 -19.81 -11.36 13.66
C SER A 230 -19.75 -10.78 12.25
N ILE A 231 -18.77 -11.21 11.46
CA ILE A 231 -18.61 -10.88 10.04
C ILE A 231 -18.32 -12.19 9.30
N ASP A 232 -19.10 -12.46 8.25
CA ASP A 232 -18.95 -13.63 7.38
C ASP A 232 -19.15 -13.19 5.92
N VAL A 233 -18.21 -13.51 5.03
CA VAL A 233 -18.30 -13.19 3.59
C VAL A 233 -18.29 -14.50 2.82
N ALA A 234 -19.43 -14.88 2.25
CA ALA A 234 -19.60 -16.13 1.50
C ALA A 234 -19.06 -17.40 2.22
N GLY A 235 -19.15 -17.47 3.56
CA GLY A 235 -18.62 -18.56 4.39
C GLY A 235 -17.23 -18.31 4.98
N ILE A 236 -16.52 -17.27 4.54
CA ILE A 236 -15.25 -16.83 5.13
C ILE A 236 -15.56 -16.02 6.39
N LYS A 237 -15.30 -16.60 7.56
CA LYS A 237 -15.37 -15.88 8.84
C LYS A 237 -14.24 -14.89 8.95
N LEU A 238 -14.57 -13.66 9.33
CA LEU A 238 -13.63 -12.54 9.38
C LEU A 238 -13.47 -11.98 10.80
N PRO A 239 -12.31 -11.37 11.10
CA PRO A 239 -11.97 -10.91 12.43
C PRO A 239 -12.77 -9.66 12.79
N ILE A 240 -13.08 -9.51 14.08
CA ILE A 240 -13.78 -8.34 14.59
C ILE A 240 -12.76 -7.27 15.01
N PRO A 241 -12.83 -6.04 14.48
CA PRO A 241 -11.97 -4.95 14.95
C PRO A 241 -12.13 -4.67 16.43
N LEU A 242 -11.03 -4.29 17.09
CA LEU A 242 -11.07 -3.82 18.46
C LEU A 242 -12.04 -2.64 18.61
N ALA A 243 -12.90 -2.71 19.62
CA ALA A 243 -13.75 -1.59 19.99
C ALA A 243 -12.90 -0.39 20.42
N LYS A 244 -13.35 0.83 20.08
CA LYS A 244 -12.63 2.06 20.43
C LYS A 244 -12.37 2.14 21.94
N GLY A 245 -11.11 2.32 22.32
CA GLY A 245 -10.65 2.36 23.72
C GLY A 245 -10.41 0.99 24.36
N ALA A 246 -10.62 -0.13 23.66
CA ALA A 246 -10.16 -1.44 24.12
C ALA A 246 -8.62 -1.52 24.00
N PRO A 247 -7.89 -2.16 24.93
CA PRO A 247 -6.43 -2.21 24.87
C PRO A 247 -5.94 -2.98 23.64
N LEU A 248 -5.05 -2.39 22.85
CA LEU A 248 -4.31 -3.10 21.81
C LEU A 248 -3.13 -3.86 22.46
N ASP A 249 -3.29 -5.18 22.64
CA ASP A 249 -2.30 -6.01 23.33
C ASP A 249 -1.13 -6.41 22.43
N ARG A 250 -1.38 -6.74 21.16
CA ARG A 250 -0.34 -7.11 20.19
C ARG A 250 -0.74 -6.87 18.73
N LEU A 251 0.25 -6.59 17.89
CA LEU A 251 0.12 -6.45 16.45
C LEU A 251 1.31 -7.10 15.72
N ALA A 252 1.13 -7.40 14.44
CA ALA A 252 2.20 -7.82 13.54
C ALA A 252 2.46 -6.73 12.49
N ILE A 253 3.72 -6.59 12.08
CA ILE A 253 4.17 -5.71 11.00
C ILE A 253 4.95 -6.57 10.03
N LEU A 254 4.71 -6.39 8.73
CA LEU A 254 5.43 -7.00 7.62
C LEU A 254 5.31 -6.10 6.40
N GLY A 255 6.07 -6.37 5.34
CA GLY A 255 6.06 -5.59 4.11
C GLY A 255 6.83 -6.30 3.02
N ASP A 256 6.86 -5.71 1.83
CA ASP A 256 7.82 -6.11 0.79
C ASP A 256 7.63 -7.61 0.42
N SER A 257 6.38 -7.98 0.11
CA SER A 257 5.90 -9.38 0.15
C SER A 257 6.23 -10.23 -1.08
N GLY A 258 6.25 -9.61 -2.26
CA GLY A 258 6.34 -10.32 -3.54
C GLY A 258 7.72 -10.91 -3.85
N CYS A 259 7.84 -11.55 -5.02
CA CYS A 259 9.08 -12.16 -5.47
C CYS A 259 9.76 -11.36 -6.58
N ARG A 260 11.03 -10.97 -6.38
CA ARG A 260 11.76 -10.03 -7.26
C ARG A 260 12.16 -10.64 -8.60
N LEU A 261 11.40 -10.30 -9.64
CA LEU A 261 11.77 -10.50 -11.05
C LEU A 261 11.99 -9.15 -11.71
N GLU A 262 13.14 -8.53 -11.41
CA GLU A 262 13.47 -7.19 -11.85
C GLU A 262 14.98 -7.01 -12.12
N PRO A 263 15.41 -6.87 -13.39
CA PRO A 263 16.79 -6.54 -13.74
C PRO A 263 17.17 -5.11 -13.30
N PRO A 264 18.45 -4.80 -13.04
CA PRO A 264 19.63 -5.65 -13.29
C PRO A 264 19.98 -6.60 -12.14
N LYS A 265 19.24 -6.60 -11.03
CA LYS A 265 19.47 -7.56 -9.94
C LYS A 265 19.16 -9.00 -10.44
N PRO A 266 19.80 -10.04 -9.86
CA PRO A 266 19.46 -11.43 -10.18
C PRO A 266 17.99 -11.73 -9.93
N MET A 267 17.40 -12.66 -10.71
CA MET A 267 16.06 -13.14 -10.45
C MET A 267 16.04 -13.97 -9.16
N GLN A 268 15.11 -13.63 -8.26
CA GLN A 268 14.82 -14.38 -7.04
C GLN A 268 14.24 -15.77 -7.37
N ASP A 269 14.48 -16.75 -6.50
CA ASP A 269 14.01 -18.13 -6.67
C ASP A 269 12.56 -18.29 -6.18
N CYS A 270 11.62 -17.75 -6.96
CA CYS A 270 10.19 -17.71 -6.65
C CYS A 270 9.50 -19.08 -6.54
N ASN A 271 10.09 -20.11 -7.13
CA ASN A 271 9.54 -21.48 -7.14
C ASN A 271 10.09 -22.33 -5.99
N ASN A 272 10.83 -21.72 -5.05
CA ASN A 272 11.52 -22.39 -3.95
C ASN A 272 11.28 -21.62 -2.64
N SER A 273 10.75 -22.28 -1.61
CA SER A 273 10.46 -21.61 -0.33
C SER A 273 11.71 -21.06 0.37
N ASN A 274 12.89 -21.66 0.18
CA ASN A 274 14.13 -21.08 0.69
C ASN A 274 14.56 -19.80 -0.04
N GLY A 275 14.09 -19.61 -1.27
CA GLY A 275 14.32 -18.40 -2.06
C GLY A 275 13.30 -17.31 -1.77
N TRP A 276 12.05 -17.69 -1.47
CA TRP A 276 10.92 -16.78 -1.24
C TRP A 276 9.92 -17.38 -0.22
N PRO A 277 10.16 -17.22 1.11
CA PRO A 277 9.37 -17.85 2.17
C PRO A 277 8.13 -17.05 2.61
N ALA A 278 7.50 -16.32 1.68
CA ALA A 278 6.38 -15.43 1.98
C ALA A 278 5.17 -16.15 2.61
N HIS A 279 4.94 -17.41 2.21
CA HIS A 279 3.86 -18.22 2.76
C HIS A 279 4.15 -18.73 4.18
N GLU A 280 5.41 -19.01 4.53
CA GLU A 280 5.83 -19.29 5.90
C GLU A 280 5.69 -18.05 6.80
N VAL A 281 6.09 -16.86 6.32
CA VAL A 281 5.89 -15.57 7.03
C VAL A 281 4.40 -15.39 7.38
N SER A 282 3.50 -15.59 6.40
CA SER A 282 2.06 -15.50 6.63
C SER A 282 1.54 -16.55 7.62
N ALA A 283 1.95 -17.81 7.46
CA ALA A 283 1.53 -18.90 8.33
C ALA A 283 2.00 -18.67 9.78
N GLU A 284 3.23 -18.19 9.99
CA GLU A 284 3.74 -17.84 11.30
C GLU A 284 2.97 -16.68 11.94
N VAL A 285 2.78 -15.58 11.22
CA VAL A 285 1.97 -14.43 11.68
C VAL A 285 0.57 -14.86 12.11
N ALA A 286 -0.06 -15.76 11.35
CA ALA A 286 -1.37 -16.33 11.70
C ALA A 286 -1.37 -17.05 13.07
N THR A 287 -0.29 -17.76 13.42
CA THR A 287 -0.16 -18.43 14.73
C THR A 287 0.10 -17.47 15.91
N ARG A 288 0.61 -16.26 15.67
CA ARG A 288 0.92 -15.30 16.75
C ARG A 288 -0.31 -14.58 17.32
N ASN A 289 -1.50 -14.82 16.73
CA ASN A 289 -2.79 -14.25 17.12
C ASN A 289 -2.75 -12.70 17.25
N PRO A 290 -2.31 -11.97 16.20
CA PRO A 290 -2.30 -10.50 16.22
C PRO A 290 -3.72 -9.93 16.34
N ALA A 291 -3.88 -8.81 17.05
CA ALA A 291 -5.14 -8.05 17.04
C ALA A 291 -5.21 -7.01 15.90
N LEU A 292 -4.09 -6.81 15.20
CA LEU A 292 -3.90 -5.93 14.04
C LEU A 292 -2.70 -6.43 13.23
N ILE A 293 -2.79 -6.40 11.89
CA ILE A 293 -1.63 -6.57 11.00
C ILE A 293 -1.40 -5.29 10.19
N ILE A 294 -0.15 -4.91 10.00
CA ILE A 294 0.27 -3.77 9.17
C ILE A 294 1.11 -4.30 8.02
N HIS A 295 0.72 -4.03 6.77
CA HIS A 295 1.58 -4.21 5.60
C HIS A 295 2.21 -2.87 5.22
N THR A 296 3.54 -2.77 5.22
CA THR A 296 4.29 -1.52 5.03
C THR A 296 4.52 -1.11 3.57
N GLY A 297 3.66 -1.57 2.65
CA GLY A 297 3.79 -1.32 1.20
C GLY A 297 4.61 -2.37 0.45
N ASP A 298 4.76 -2.13 -0.86
CA ASP A 298 5.36 -2.97 -1.89
C ASP A 298 4.78 -4.40 -1.95
N TYR A 299 3.90 -4.60 -2.93
CA TYR A 299 3.24 -5.86 -3.23
C TYR A 299 3.66 -6.41 -4.60
N TYR A 300 4.03 -5.57 -5.56
CA TYR A 300 4.31 -5.99 -6.94
C TYR A 300 5.81 -6.12 -7.25
N TYR A 301 6.38 -7.32 -7.20
CA TYR A 301 7.81 -7.53 -7.44
C TYR A 301 8.14 -8.32 -8.71
N ARG A 302 7.16 -9.01 -9.29
CA ARG A 302 7.34 -9.70 -10.58
C ARG A 302 7.21 -8.72 -11.76
N MET A 303 8.20 -7.85 -11.93
CA MET A 303 8.15 -6.73 -12.88
C MET A 303 8.31 -7.16 -14.35
N VAL A 304 9.10 -8.20 -14.64
CA VAL A 304 9.33 -8.70 -15.99
C VAL A 304 9.05 -10.20 -16.12
N GLN A 305 8.82 -10.66 -17.34
CA GLN A 305 8.77 -12.10 -17.65
C GLN A 305 10.07 -12.79 -17.21
N CYS A 306 9.95 -13.90 -16.49
CA CYS A 306 11.08 -14.74 -16.11
C CYS A 306 11.99 -15.04 -17.32
N PRO A 307 13.29 -14.68 -17.27
CA PRO A 307 14.24 -14.93 -18.35
C PRO A 307 14.41 -16.41 -18.71
N ALA A 308 14.81 -16.70 -19.94
CA ALA A 308 15.07 -18.07 -20.40
C ALA A 308 16.18 -18.78 -19.59
N ALA A 309 17.14 -18.03 -19.02
CA ALA A 309 18.21 -18.56 -18.19
C ALA A 309 17.76 -18.93 -16.76
N ASP A 310 16.70 -18.28 -16.24
CA ASP A 310 16.22 -18.46 -14.86
C ASP A 310 14.90 -19.26 -14.79
N GLN A 311 14.51 -19.99 -15.85
CA GLN A 311 13.26 -20.77 -15.87
C GLN A 311 13.13 -21.79 -14.72
N ALA A 312 14.24 -22.30 -14.19
CA ALA A 312 14.23 -23.17 -13.02
C ALA A 312 13.73 -22.46 -11.75
N LYS A 313 14.02 -21.15 -11.63
CA LYS A 313 13.69 -20.30 -10.47
C LYS A 313 12.31 -19.68 -10.53
N CYS A 314 11.91 -19.21 -11.71
CA CYS A 314 10.74 -18.36 -11.89
C CYS A 314 9.84 -18.77 -13.07
N GLY A 315 10.10 -19.91 -13.70
CA GLY A 315 9.32 -20.40 -14.83
C GLY A 315 7.85 -20.53 -14.45
N GLY A 316 6.97 -19.96 -15.29
CA GLY A 316 5.53 -19.91 -15.04
C GLY A 316 5.04 -18.74 -14.17
N SER A 317 5.93 -17.92 -13.59
CA SER A 317 5.51 -16.74 -12.82
C SER A 317 4.74 -15.73 -13.68
N PRO A 318 3.62 -15.16 -13.17
CA PRO A 318 2.98 -13.98 -13.76
C PRO A 318 3.91 -12.76 -13.65
N HIS A 319 3.61 -11.69 -14.38
CA HIS A 319 4.42 -10.46 -14.33
C HIS A 319 3.65 -9.21 -14.75
N GLY A 320 4.18 -8.04 -14.38
CA GLY A 320 3.59 -6.73 -14.61
C GLY A 320 2.45 -6.40 -13.63
N PRO A 321 1.85 -5.21 -13.71
CA PRO A 321 0.83 -4.73 -12.77
C PRO A 321 -0.56 -5.36 -13.05
N THR A 322 -0.65 -6.68 -12.94
CA THR A 322 -1.87 -7.48 -13.20
C THR A 322 -2.39 -8.14 -11.92
N TRP A 323 -3.67 -8.54 -11.94
CA TRP A 323 -4.26 -9.33 -10.87
C TRP A 323 -3.47 -10.62 -10.61
N ASP A 324 -3.11 -11.38 -11.65
CA ASP A 324 -2.38 -12.64 -11.51
C ASP A 324 -1.05 -12.42 -10.79
N THR A 325 -0.36 -11.30 -11.06
CA THR A 325 0.85 -10.92 -10.32
C THR A 325 0.56 -10.64 -8.85
N LEU A 326 -0.46 -9.84 -8.53
CA LEU A 326 -0.80 -9.49 -7.14
C LEU A 326 -1.33 -10.70 -6.35
N GLU A 327 -2.07 -11.59 -7.02
CA GLU A 327 -2.51 -12.85 -6.44
C GLU A 327 -1.31 -13.73 -6.09
N ALA A 328 -0.34 -13.84 -7.01
CA ALA A 328 0.86 -14.61 -6.80
C ALA A 328 1.88 -13.95 -5.85
N ASP A 329 1.99 -12.62 -5.77
CA ASP A 329 2.94 -11.92 -4.89
C ASP A 329 2.37 -11.74 -3.47
N PHE A 330 1.06 -11.53 -3.32
CA PHE A 330 0.43 -11.23 -2.03
C PHE A 330 -0.71 -12.17 -1.64
N PHE A 331 -1.81 -12.27 -2.41
CA PHE A 331 -3.03 -12.89 -1.87
C PHE A 331 -2.91 -14.40 -1.57
N GLU A 332 -2.28 -15.18 -2.45
CA GLU A 332 -2.12 -16.61 -2.22
C GLU A 332 -1.04 -16.92 -1.15
N PRO A 333 0.18 -16.32 -1.16
CA PRO A 333 1.14 -16.52 -0.07
C PRO A 333 0.62 -16.00 1.29
N TYR A 334 -0.08 -14.85 1.33
CA TYR A 334 -0.57 -14.25 2.59
C TYR A 334 -1.96 -14.70 3.05
N LYS A 335 -2.55 -15.68 2.35
CA LYS A 335 -3.88 -16.23 2.63
C LYS A 335 -4.07 -16.68 4.07
N SER A 336 -3.04 -17.25 4.69
CA SER A 336 -3.07 -17.76 6.07
C SER A 336 -3.31 -16.65 7.10
N SER A 337 -2.69 -15.48 6.90
CA SER A 337 -2.85 -14.31 7.78
C SER A 337 -4.01 -13.38 7.37
N LEU A 338 -4.46 -13.43 6.11
CA LEU A 338 -5.44 -12.47 5.57
C LEU A 338 -6.73 -12.39 6.39
N GLY A 339 -7.19 -13.53 6.92
CA GLY A 339 -8.42 -13.65 7.70
C GLY A 339 -8.28 -13.66 9.23
N VAL A 340 -7.09 -13.46 9.82
CA VAL A 340 -6.91 -13.59 11.29
C VAL A 340 -7.06 -12.29 12.07
N ALA A 341 -6.78 -11.14 11.46
CA ALA A 341 -6.84 -9.83 12.09
C ALA A 341 -7.25 -8.74 11.10
N PRO A 342 -7.74 -7.58 11.55
CA PRO A 342 -7.87 -6.39 10.72
C PRO A 342 -6.50 -5.92 10.21
N TRP A 343 -6.49 -5.32 9.02
CA TRP A 343 -5.28 -4.85 8.34
C TRP A 343 -5.20 -3.32 8.25
N ILE A 344 -3.98 -2.79 8.23
CA ILE A 344 -3.63 -1.49 7.65
C ILE A 344 -2.68 -1.76 6.48
N PHE A 345 -2.97 -1.20 5.30
CA PHE A 345 -2.14 -1.33 4.11
C PHE A 345 -1.54 0.03 3.74
N LEU A 346 -0.22 0.08 3.66
CA LEU A 346 0.54 1.22 3.12
C LEU A 346 0.79 1.02 1.63
N ARG A 347 1.07 2.12 0.93
CA ARG A 347 1.47 2.14 -0.48
C ARG A 347 2.99 2.18 -0.57
N GLY A 348 3.61 1.27 -1.32
CA GLY A 348 5.05 1.31 -1.56
C GLY A 348 5.41 1.92 -2.92
N ASN A 349 6.70 2.00 -3.22
CA ASN A 349 7.16 2.56 -4.50
C ASN A 349 6.85 1.71 -5.74
N HIS A 350 6.69 0.39 -5.58
CA HIS A 350 6.17 -0.49 -6.62
C HIS A 350 4.69 -0.18 -6.94
N GLU A 351 4.00 0.57 -6.07
CA GLU A 351 2.65 1.10 -6.25
C GLU A 351 2.58 2.63 -6.47
N THR A 352 3.64 3.23 -7.01
CA THR A 352 3.54 4.57 -7.62
C THR A 352 2.57 4.58 -8.80
N CYS A 353 2.06 5.76 -9.18
CA CYS A 353 1.13 5.90 -10.30
C CYS A 353 1.74 5.58 -11.69
N GLN A 354 3.07 5.43 -11.78
CA GLN A 354 3.75 4.95 -12.98
C GLN A 354 3.90 3.42 -13.02
N MET A 355 3.64 2.74 -11.90
CA MET A 355 3.72 1.30 -11.71
C MET A 355 2.33 0.75 -11.33
N ALA A 356 2.18 0.09 -10.17
CA ALA A 356 0.93 -0.56 -9.78
C ALA A 356 -0.04 0.32 -8.96
N GLY A 357 0.10 1.63 -8.97
CA GLY A 357 -0.68 2.55 -8.12
C GLY A 357 -2.19 2.50 -8.31
N ASP A 358 -2.72 2.34 -9.53
CA ASP A 358 -4.17 2.15 -9.73
C ASP A 358 -4.66 0.86 -9.07
N ALA A 359 -3.87 -0.23 -9.13
CA ALA A 359 -4.20 -1.47 -8.45
C ALA A 359 -4.15 -1.34 -6.92
N PHE A 360 -3.18 -0.61 -6.36
CA PHE A 360 -3.22 -0.28 -4.93
C PHE A 360 -4.48 0.49 -4.55
N LEU A 361 -4.86 1.51 -5.32
CA LEU A 361 -6.07 2.30 -5.06
C LEU A 361 -7.34 1.44 -5.16
N ARG A 362 -7.38 0.54 -6.15
CA ARG A 362 -8.44 -0.44 -6.38
C ARG A 362 -8.65 -1.36 -5.17
N LEU A 363 -7.58 -1.96 -4.65
CA LEU A 363 -7.67 -3.00 -3.61
C LEU A 363 -7.49 -2.50 -2.17
N PHE A 364 -6.53 -1.63 -1.92
CA PHE A 364 -6.00 -1.39 -0.57
C PHE A 364 -6.11 0.04 -0.07
N ALA A 365 -6.32 1.05 -0.92
CA ALA A 365 -6.43 2.42 -0.42
C ALA A 365 -7.63 2.60 0.54
N ALA A 366 -7.40 3.35 1.62
CA ALA A 366 -8.39 3.66 2.64
C ALA A 366 -9.50 4.61 2.16
N GLY A 367 -9.24 5.39 1.11
CA GLY A 367 -10.21 6.27 0.47
C GLY A 367 -11.14 5.55 -0.54
N PRO A 368 -12.07 6.30 -1.15
CA PRO A 368 -12.82 5.82 -2.31
C PRO A 368 -11.88 5.51 -3.49
N TYR A 369 -12.28 4.59 -4.36
CA TYR A 369 -11.57 4.28 -5.59
C TYR A 369 -12.30 4.88 -6.80
N THR A 370 -11.56 5.59 -7.65
CA THR A 370 -11.99 6.05 -8.96
C THR A 370 -10.96 5.56 -9.98
N PRO A 371 -11.34 4.71 -10.95
CA PRO A 371 -10.40 4.16 -11.94
C PRO A 371 -9.61 5.25 -12.67
N GLY A 372 -8.28 5.09 -12.73
CA GLY A 372 -7.37 6.02 -13.40
C GLY A 372 -7.10 7.33 -12.65
N ALA A 373 -7.73 7.58 -11.50
CA ALA A 373 -7.54 8.79 -10.70
C ALA A 373 -6.37 8.66 -9.69
N CYS A 374 -5.22 8.16 -10.14
CA CYS A 374 -4.05 8.00 -9.29
C CYS A 374 -3.33 9.33 -9.03
N SER A 375 -2.97 9.58 -7.77
CA SER A 375 -2.15 10.72 -7.33
C SER A 375 -0.84 10.22 -6.74
N ASN A 376 0.28 10.87 -7.04
CA ASN A 376 1.61 10.59 -6.44
C ASN A 376 1.64 10.92 -4.93
N PHE A 377 0.71 11.74 -4.46
CA PHE A 377 0.59 12.15 -3.07
C PHE A 377 -0.84 11.89 -2.59
N LEU A 378 -1.00 10.99 -1.62
CA LEU A 378 -2.25 10.79 -0.91
C LEU A 378 -2.24 11.59 0.40
N PRO A 379 -3.38 12.21 0.81
CA PRO A 379 -3.48 12.83 2.12
C PRO A 379 -3.21 11.81 3.24
N PRO A 380 -2.47 12.19 4.30
CA PRO A 380 -2.32 11.31 5.46
C PRO A 380 -3.66 11.15 6.17
N TYR A 381 -3.84 10.00 6.81
CA TYR A 381 -5.04 9.69 7.58
C TYR A 381 -4.70 8.98 8.88
N ALA A 382 -5.63 9.02 9.83
CA ALA A 382 -5.49 8.32 11.11
C ALA A 382 -6.50 7.17 11.23
N VAL A 383 -6.06 6.09 11.87
CA VAL A 383 -6.92 5.01 12.34
C VAL A 383 -6.59 4.70 13.79
N ASP A 384 -7.64 4.42 14.57
CA ASP A 384 -7.52 3.97 15.95
C ASP A 384 -7.78 2.46 15.96
N ALA A 385 -6.83 1.64 16.44
CA ALA A 385 -7.04 0.22 16.70
C ALA A 385 -7.08 0.03 18.23
N GLY A 386 -8.30 -0.14 18.76
CA GLY A 386 -8.49 -0.15 20.20
C GLY A 386 -8.23 1.24 20.80
N ASP A 387 -7.23 1.32 21.67
CA ASP A 387 -6.76 2.54 22.33
C ASP A 387 -5.50 3.14 21.68
N GLN A 388 -4.88 2.50 20.68
CA GLN A 388 -3.69 3.02 20.01
C GLN A 388 -4.03 3.67 18.66
N ARG A 389 -3.45 4.84 18.38
CA ARG A 389 -3.51 5.49 17.07
C ARG A 389 -2.32 5.16 16.19
N PHE A 390 -2.64 4.99 14.91
CA PHE A 390 -1.73 4.88 13.79
C PHE A 390 -2.04 6.01 12.80
N VAL A 391 -1.02 6.72 12.34
CA VAL A 391 -1.13 7.73 11.29
C VAL A 391 -0.42 7.18 10.06
N VAL A 392 -1.16 7.00 8.97
CA VAL A 392 -0.61 6.55 7.69
C VAL A 392 -0.20 7.77 6.88
N PHE A 393 1.06 7.78 6.45
CA PHE A 393 1.67 8.79 5.60
C PHE A 393 2.20 8.12 4.34
N ASP A 394 1.81 8.63 3.18
CA ASP A 394 2.18 8.08 1.87
C ASP A 394 3.44 8.77 1.33
N ASP A 395 4.58 8.10 1.42
CA ASP A 395 5.88 8.55 0.90
C ASP A 395 6.38 7.73 -0.30
N SER A 396 5.49 6.95 -0.92
CA SER A 396 5.77 6.04 -2.05
C SER A 396 6.45 6.67 -3.27
N ASP A 397 6.29 7.98 -3.48
CA ASP A 397 6.89 8.70 -4.62
C ASP A 397 8.19 9.45 -4.26
N ALA A 398 8.53 9.59 -2.97
CA ALA A 398 9.69 10.35 -2.50
C ALA A 398 11.02 9.90 -3.14
N ALA A 399 11.96 10.82 -3.38
CA ALA A 399 13.27 10.48 -3.92
C ALA A 399 14.24 10.05 -2.79
N ASP A 400 14.82 8.86 -2.95
CA ASP A 400 15.79 8.29 -2.02
C ASP A 400 17.17 8.93 -2.14
N ASP A 401 17.71 8.97 -3.36
CA ASP A 401 19.11 9.31 -3.67
C ASP A 401 19.41 10.81 -3.76
N LYS A 402 18.38 11.65 -3.58
CA LYS A 402 18.47 13.12 -3.68
C LYS A 402 17.39 13.80 -2.84
N VAL A 403 17.66 15.06 -2.48
CA VAL A 403 16.62 15.99 -2.03
C VAL A 403 15.91 16.57 -3.26
N ASP A 404 14.67 16.14 -3.52
CA ASP A 404 13.85 16.73 -4.58
C ASP A 404 13.02 17.90 -4.04
N ALA A 405 13.39 19.13 -4.39
CA ALA A 405 12.80 20.35 -3.83
C ALA A 405 11.28 20.47 -4.10
N ALA A 406 10.77 19.90 -5.20
CA ALA A 406 9.34 19.93 -5.51
C ALA A 406 8.57 18.94 -4.61
N GLN A 407 9.13 17.75 -4.40
CA GLN A 407 8.57 16.78 -3.47
C GLN A 407 8.64 17.27 -2.02
N VAL A 408 9.76 17.87 -1.59
CA VAL A 408 9.86 18.52 -0.26
C VAL A 408 8.74 19.55 -0.06
N SER A 409 8.47 20.39 -1.07
CA SER A 409 7.39 21.37 -1.00
C SER A 409 5.99 20.75 -0.90
N SER A 410 5.80 19.55 -1.46
CA SER A 410 4.52 18.81 -1.43
C SER A 410 4.35 18.04 -0.12
N TYR A 411 5.41 17.37 0.34
CA TYR A 411 5.39 16.54 1.54
C TYR A 411 5.44 17.32 2.85
N THR A 412 6.04 18.51 2.90
CA THR A 412 6.10 19.32 4.14
C THR A 412 4.70 19.59 4.75
N PRO A 413 3.70 20.14 4.04
CA PRO A 413 2.36 20.36 4.60
C PRO A 413 1.59 19.06 4.88
N LEU A 414 1.87 17.98 4.14
CA LEU A 414 1.32 16.66 4.43
C LEU A 414 1.89 16.12 5.75
N MET A 415 3.20 16.23 5.99
CA MET A 415 3.82 15.75 7.24
C MET A 415 3.36 16.59 8.43
N GLN A 416 3.19 17.91 8.28
CA GLN A 416 2.55 18.75 9.30
C GLN A 416 1.12 18.28 9.63
N SER A 417 0.36 17.86 8.62
CA SER A 417 -0.99 17.29 8.80
C SER A 417 -0.95 15.94 9.52
N ALA A 418 0.01 15.08 9.19
CA ALA A 418 0.24 13.79 9.87
C ALA A 418 0.63 13.97 11.35
N LEU A 419 1.50 14.92 11.67
CA LEU A 419 1.86 15.25 13.05
C LEU A 419 0.67 15.83 13.84
N ALA A 420 -0.19 16.63 13.21
CA ALA A 420 -1.43 17.10 13.83
C ALA A 420 -2.42 15.93 14.13
N LEU A 421 -2.54 14.96 13.21
CA LEU A 421 -3.33 13.74 13.42
C LEU A 421 -2.77 12.86 14.55
N ALA A 422 -1.44 12.79 14.67
CA ALA A 422 -0.73 12.04 15.70
C ALA A 422 -0.93 12.66 17.10
N ALA A 423 -0.81 13.99 17.20
CA ALA A 423 -1.02 14.74 18.43
C ALA A 423 -2.50 14.75 18.90
N ALA A 424 -3.45 14.54 17.98
CA ALA A 424 -4.87 14.40 18.29
C ALA A 424 -5.27 12.97 18.73
N GLY A 425 -4.29 12.11 19.04
CA GLY A 425 -4.49 10.70 19.43
C GLY A 425 -5.25 10.51 20.75
N PRO A 426 -5.82 9.32 20.99
CA PRO A 426 -6.38 8.94 22.29
C PRO A 426 -5.30 8.71 23.37
N GLN A 427 -4.05 8.46 22.95
CA GLN A 427 -2.86 8.32 23.78
C GLN A 427 -1.91 9.51 23.54
N PRO A 428 -0.95 9.79 24.45
CA PRO A 428 0.00 10.88 24.27
C PRO A 428 0.85 10.80 23.00
N THR A 429 1.02 9.59 22.44
CA THR A 429 1.80 9.34 21.24
C THR A 429 1.14 8.31 20.31
N SER A 430 1.36 8.50 19.01
CA SER A 430 0.86 7.68 17.90
C SER A 430 2.01 6.97 17.17
N PHE A 431 1.71 5.92 16.40
CA PHE A 431 2.70 5.36 15.48
C PHE A 431 2.56 6.07 14.12
N LEU A 432 3.68 6.49 13.53
CA LEU A 432 3.73 7.01 12.16
C LEU A 432 4.08 5.85 11.23
N LEU A 433 3.17 5.49 10.33
CA LEU A 433 3.33 4.43 9.36
C LEU A 433 3.61 5.06 7.99
N LEU A 434 4.73 4.69 7.38
CA LEU A 434 5.13 5.12 6.04
C LEU A 434 5.92 3.98 5.37
N HIS A 435 6.14 4.02 4.06
CA HIS A 435 6.80 2.90 3.38
C HIS A 435 8.32 2.98 3.54
N ARG A 436 8.95 4.13 3.26
CA ARG A 436 10.42 4.22 3.22
C ARG A 436 11.00 4.83 4.50
N PRO A 437 11.90 4.16 5.23
CA PRO A 437 12.46 4.72 6.46
C PRO A 437 13.02 6.13 6.25
N ILE A 438 12.68 7.07 7.15
CA ILE A 438 13.10 8.46 7.03
C ILE A 438 14.61 8.56 7.21
N TRP A 439 15.16 7.95 8.26
CA TRP A 439 16.57 8.07 8.62
C TRP A 439 17.28 6.74 8.41
N LEU A 440 17.90 6.58 7.23
CA LEU A 440 18.66 5.38 6.91
C LEU A 440 19.84 5.65 5.97
N GLU A 441 20.87 4.84 6.13
CA GLU A 441 21.92 4.59 5.17
C GLU A 441 21.97 3.07 4.84
N GLU A 442 21.95 2.68 3.56
CA GLU A 442 22.13 1.28 3.13
C GLU A 442 23.61 0.99 2.79
N PRO A 443 24.16 -0.20 3.10
CA PRO A 443 25.51 -0.58 2.67
C PRO A 443 25.65 -0.81 1.14
N ALA A 444 26.23 0.17 0.44
CA ALA A 444 26.50 0.14 -0.99
C ALA A 444 27.96 -0.26 -1.30
N GLY A 445 28.24 -1.56 -1.28
CA GLY A 445 29.57 -2.11 -1.60
C GLY A 445 30.64 -1.73 -0.55
N LYS A 446 31.41 -0.66 -0.83
CA LYS A 446 32.42 -0.10 0.10
C LYS A 446 32.00 1.23 0.74
N SER A 447 30.88 1.81 0.32
CA SER A 447 30.30 3.04 0.85
C SER A 447 28.94 2.75 1.49
N THR A 448 28.30 3.77 2.03
CA THR A 448 26.86 3.80 2.31
C THR A 448 26.15 4.68 1.29
N GLU A 449 24.88 4.37 1.00
CA GLU A 449 23.96 5.22 0.24
C GLU A 449 22.85 5.69 1.18
N THR A 450 22.63 6.99 1.28
CA THR A 450 21.54 7.53 2.10
C THR A 450 20.20 7.26 1.43
N ILE A 451 19.25 6.73 2.19
CA ILE A 451 17.89 6.43 1.73
C ILE A 451 16.93 7.52 2.20
N ASN A 452 15.90 7.80 1.40
CA ASN A 452 14.85 8.78 1.62
C ASN A 452 15.33 10.21 1.94
N LEU A 453 16.37 10.72 1.25
CA LEU A 453 16.92 12.07 1.45
C LEU A 453 15.86 13.18 1.36
N THR A 454 14.85 13.00 0.50
CA THR A 454 13.70 13.92 0.41
C THR A 454 12.92 13.97 1.72
N MET A 455 12.61 12.83 2.36
CA MET A 455 11.91 12.84 3.65
C MET A 455 12.79 13.25 4.83
N GLN A 456 14.11 13.08 4.76
CA GLN A 456 15.03 13.66 5.75
C GLN A 456 14.93 15.19 5.76
N GLU A 457 14.89 15.83 4.59
CA GLU A 457 14.69 17.28 4.51
C GLU A 457 13.27 17.71 4.93
N VAL A 458 12.24 16.91 4.64
CA VAL A 458 10.88 17.16 5.17
C VAL A 458 10.87 17.08 6.70
N ALA A 459 11.50 16.08 7.29
CA ALA A 459 11.63 15.93 8.74
C ALA A 459 12.37 17.13 9.36
N ASN A 460 13.46 17.60 8.75
CA ASN A 460 14.17 18.81 9.18
C ASN A 460 13.25 20.05 9.18
N LYS A 461 12.39 20.21 8.17
CA LYS A 461 11.47 21.36 8.06
C LYS A 461 10.31 21.35 9.05
N VAL A 462 9.85 20.18 9.49
CA VAL A 462 8.77 20.05 10.50
C VAL A 462 9.29 19.90 11.94
N GLY A 463 10.60 19.72 12.11
CA GLY A 463 11.24 19.35 13.37
C GLY A 463 11.49 17.84 13.42
N ASP A 464 12.77 17.44 13.40
CA ASP A 464 13.19 16.04 13.29
C ASP A 464 12.86 15.20 14.54
N THR A 465 12.44 15.84 15.63
CA THR A 465 11.88 15.20 16.83
C THR A 465 10.48 14.62 16.61
N LEU A 466 9.79 14.91 15.49
CA LEU A 466 8.44 14.47 15.13
C LEU A 466 7.46 14.42 16.33
N PRO A 467 7.00 15.57 16.86
CA PRO A 467 6.18 15.62 18.07
C PRO A 467 4.90 14.76 17.98
N GLY A 468 4.61 14.01 19.05
CA GLY A 468 3.45 13.11 19.11
C GLY A 468 3.63 11.74 18.46
N VAL A 469 4.80 11.43 17.88
CA VAL A 469 5.11 10.10 17.31
C VAL A 469 5.94 9.27 18.29
N GLU A 470 5.52 8.06 18.68
CA GLU A 470 6.34 7.14 19.50
C GLU A 470 7.36 6.40 18.62
N MET A 471 6.85 5.81 17.54
CA MET A 471 7.58 4.98 16.59
C MET A 471 7.25 5.41 15.16
N VAL A 472 8.28 5.46 14.32
CA VAL A 472 8.17 5.44 12.85
C VAL A 472 8.30 3.99 12.40
N VAL A 473 7.38 3.50 11.56
CA VAL A 473 7.34 2.11 11.09
C VAL A 473 7.39 2.11 9.57
N SER A 474 8.22 1.24 8.99
CA SER A 474 8.55 1.22 7.55
C SER A 474 8.88 -0.17 6.99
N GLY A 475 8.83 -0.29 5.66
CA GLY A 475 9.28 -1.41 4.82
C GLY A 475 10.43 -0.94 3.93
N HIS A 476 10.34 -1.16 2.62
CA HIS A 476 11.27 -0.73 1.52
C HIS A 476 12.64 -1.42 1.55
N ILE A 477 13.11 -1.69 2.75
CA ILE A 477 14.40 -2.27 3.06
C ILE A 477 14.16 -3.73 3.37
N HIS A 478 14.59 -4.58 2.44
CA HIS A 478 14.27 -6.00 2.40
C HIS A 478 14.98 -6.79 3.53
N GLY A 479 14.48 -6.62 4.76
CA GLY A 479 15.06 -7.12 5.99
C GLY A 479 14.33 -6.62 7.23
N LEU A 480 14.90 -6.88 8.40
CA LEU A 480 14.32 -6.56 9.70
C LEU A 480 15.29 -5.68 10.50
N GLY A 481 14.81 -4.64 11.17
CA GLY A 481 15.71 -3.84 12.00
C GLY A 481 15.13 -2.57 12.61
N TYR A 482 16.02 -1.80 13.23
CA TYR A 482 15.66 -0.62 14.00
C TYR A 482 16.77 0.42 14.06
N PHE A 483 16.37 1.65 14.42
CA PHE A 483 17.25 2.74 14.78
C PHE A 483 16.68 3.49 15.99
N SER A 484 17.55 3.80 16.96
CA SER A 484 17.26 4.66 18.11
C SER A 484 18.27 5.78 18.19
N PHE A 485 17.77 7.00 18.30
CA PHE A 485 18.53 8.24 18.29
C PHE A 485 18.47 8.92 19.66
N ALA A 486 19.29 9.95 19.87
CA ALA A 486 19.27 10.72 21.12
C ALA A 486 17.98 11.54 21.34
N HIS A 487 17.32 11.98 20.26
CA HIS A 487 16.19 12.94 20.32
C HIS A 487 15.05 12.68 19.31
N ARG A 488 15.23 11.75 18.37
CA ARG A 488 14.20 11.35 17.39
C ARG A 488 13.44 10.12 17.89
N PRO A 489 12.19 9.89 17.46
CA PRO A 489 11.50 8.65 17.78
C PRO A 489 12.24 7.42 17.24
N THR A 490 12.04 6.29 17.91
CA THR A 490 12.39 4.95 17.42
C THR A 490 11.91 4.78 15.97
N GLN A 491 12.79 4.29 15.09
CA GLN A 491 12.41 3.83 13.75
C GLN A 491 12.50 2.29 13.69
N VAL A 492 11.45 1.65 13.18
CA VAL A 492 11.32 0.21 12.97
C VAL A 492 11.20 -0.07 11.47
N ILE A 493 11.93 -1.06 11.00
CA ILE A 493 11.94 -1.56 9.63
C ILE A 493 11.51 -3.02 9.63
N SER A 494 10.52 -3.35 8.81
CA SER A 494 9.91 -4.68 8.70
C SER A 494 9.57 -4.98 7.24
N GLY A 495 10.59 -4.97 6.37
CA GLY A 495 10.48 -5.32 4.94
C GLY A 495 10.96 -6.73 4.63
N GLY A 496 11.00 -7.63 5.62
CA GLY A 496 11.44 -9.01 5.44
C GLY A 496 10.37 -9.95 4.86
N GLY A 497 9.24 -9.46 4.33
CA GLY A 497 8.07 -10.29 4.04
C GLY A 497 8.32 -11.36 2.97
N GLY A 498 9.01 -11.01 1.89
CA GLY A 498 9.41 -11.98 0.87
C GLY A 498 10.43 -11.50 -0.14
N ALA A 499 10.45 -10.23 -0.50
CA ALA A 499 11.30 -9.74 -1.59
C ALA A 499 12.80 -9.88 -1.29
N GLU A 500 13.59 -10.21 -2.34
CA GLU A 500 15.02 -10.56 -2.27
C GLU A 500 15.82 -9.67 -1.29
N LYS A 501 16.38 -10.29 -0.25
CA LYS A 501 16.93 -9.61 0.94
C LYS A 501 18.07 -8.64 0.63
N LEU A 502 18.37 -7.78 1.61
CA LEU A 502 19.64 -7.05 1.72
C LEU A 502 20.85 -7.98 1.53
N SER A 503 21.96 -7.46 1.00
CA SER A 503 23.15 -8.30 0.74
C SER A 503 23.86 -8.82 2.01
N LYS A 504 23.65 -8.18 3.17
CA LYS A 504 24.28 -8.49 4.46
C LYS A 504 23.59 -7.74 5.60
N ASP A 505 23.86 -8.17 6.83
CA ASP A 505 23.59 -7.39 8.04
C ASP A 505 24.42 -6.09 8.08
N ALA A 506 23.91 -5.09 8.82
CA ALA A 506 24.63 -3.85 9.11
C ALA A 506 24.34 -3.32 10.51
N ASP A 507 25.39 -2.98 11.25
CA ASP A 507 25.32 -2.31 12.56
C ASP A 507 25.64 -0.81 12.36
N PHE A 508 24.84 0.03 12.99
CA PHE A 508 24.91 1.50 12.90
C PHE A 508 25.13 2.15 14.27
N ALA A 509 25.36 1.38 15.35
CA ALA A 509 25.63 1.95 16.67
C ALA A 509 26.88 2.87 16.62
N GLY A 510 26.72 4.13 17.07
CA GLY A 510 27.78 5.15 17.04
C GLY A 510 28.01 5.83 15.70
N THR A 511 27.19 5.55 14.67
CA THR A 511 27.20 6.33 13.42
C THR A 511 26.33 7.60 13.54
N SER A 512 26.30 8.41 12.48
CA SER A 512 25.47 9.61 12.39
C SER A 512 24.63 9.57 11.11
N ILE A 513 23.31 9.68 11.21
CA ILE A 513 22.40 9.69 10.06
C ILE A 513 21.61 11.00 10.09
N ALA A 514 21.63 11.74 8.99
CA ALA A 514 21.03 13.08 8.88
C ALA A 514 21.42 14.00 10.06
N GLY A 515 22.68 13.96 10.48
CA GLY A 515 23.22 14.77 11.57
C GLY A 515 22.88 14.32 13.01
N ALA A 516 22.08 13.27 13.21
CA ALA A 516 21.80 12.71 14.54
C ALA A 516 22.61 11.43 14.80
N GLN A 517 23.15 11.32 16.01
CA GLN A 517 23.84 10.13 16.48
C GLN A 517 22.87 8.95 16.64
N VAL A 518 23.23 7.82 16.06
CA VAL A 518 22.55 6.52 16.23
C VAL A 518 23.09 5.88 17.52
N ALA A 519 22.28 5.88 18.58
CA ALA A 519 22.65 5.31 19.86
C ALA A 519 22.62 3.77 19.82
N GLN A 520 21.65 3.20 19.10
CA GLN A 520 21.61 1.80 18.67
C GLN A 520 20.96 1.73 17.29
N GLY A 521 21.47 0.89 16.40
CA GLY A 521 20.81 0.63 15.13
C GLY A 521 21.35 -0.63 14.48
N LEU A 522 20.46 -1.47 13.96
CA LEU A 522 20.82 -2.77 13.38
C LEU A 522 19.83 -3.10 12.27
N LEU A 523 20.36 -3.52 11.12
CA LEU A 523 19.62 -4.16 10.05
C LEU A 523 20.08 -5.63 9.92
N LYS A 524 19.10 -6.52 9.82
CA LYS A 524 19.28 -7.94 9.53
C LYS A 524 18.82 -8.27 8.12
N SER A 525 19.68 -8.93 7.36
CA SER A 525 19.31 -9.54 6.09
C SER A 525 18.59 -10.86 6.36
N ASP A 526 17.33 -10.79 6.81
CA ASP A 526 16.49 -11.97 7.02
C ASP A 526 15.03 -11.76 6.62
N TYR A 527 14.41 -12.88 6.23
CA TYR A 527 12.98 -12.95 5.96
C TYR A 527 12.22 -13.09 7.28
N GLY A 528 11.06 -12.46 7.40
CA GLY A 528 10.30 -12.47 8.63
C GLY A 528 9.37 -11.27 8.79
N TYR A 529 9.07 -10.95 10.05
CA TYR A 529 8.06 -9.98 10.45
C TYR A 529 8.41 -9.41 11.84
N THR A 530 7.78 -8.30 12.23
CA THR A 530 7.94 -7.71 13.56
C THR A 530 6.68 -7.89 14.39
N MET A 531 6.78 -8.52 15.56
CA MET A 531 5.71 -8.57 16.56
C MET A 531 5.89 -7.44 17.56
N VAL A 532 4.90 -6.56 17.68
CA VAL A 532 4.86 -5.51 18.70
C VAL A 532 3.79 -5.85 19.74
N LYS A 533 4.15 -5.83 21.03
CA LYS A 533 3.23 -6.17 22.13
C LYS A 533 3.27 -5.10 23.22
N LYS A 534 2.11 -4.70 23.74
CA LYS A 534 1.99 -3.67 24.77
C LYS A 534 2.61 -4.16 26.08
N GLN A 535 3.40 -3.30 26.71
CA GLN A 535 3.99 -3.55 28.02
C GLN A 535 3.42 -2.57 29.05
N GLN A 536 3.75 -2.76 30.34
CA GLN A 536 3.38 -1.80 31.39
C GLN A 536 3.97 -0.40 31.14
N GLN A 537 5.13 -0.34 30.48
CA GLN A 537 5.76 0.86 29.97
C GLN A 537 6.23 0.56 28.54
N GLY A 538 5.78 1.39 27.58
CA GLY A 538 6.11 1.21 26.16
C GLY A 538 5.68 -0.14 25.58
N TRP A 539 6.59 -0.77 24.84
CA TRP A 539 6.29 -1.95 24.00
C TRP A 539 7.46 -2.94 23.98
N SER A 540 7.19 -4.24 23.78
CA SER A 540 8.20 -5.18 23.29
C SER A 540 8.10 -5.23 21.77
N VAL A 541 9.24 -5.13 21.09
CA VAL A 541 9.37 -5.23 19.64
C VAL A 541 10.28 -6.43 19.35
N ASP A 542 9.68 -7.53 18.92
CA ASP A 542 10.39 -8.77 18.58
C ASP A 542 10.48 -8.87 17.05
N PHE A 543 11.69 -8.88 16.49
CA PHE A 543 11.92 -9.16 15.07
C PHE A 543 12.05 -10.67 14.89
N GLU A 544 10.99 -11.29 14.37
CA GLU A 544 10.86 -12.74 14.20
C GLU A 544 11.37 -13.14 12.82
N THR A 545 12.42 -13.97 12.78
CA THR A 545 13.02 -14.46 11.53
C THR A 545 12.50 -15.85 11.17
N VAL A 546 12.15 -16.04 9.90
CA VAL A 546 11.57 -17.29 9.38
C VAL A 546 12.67 -18.21 8.86
N GLY A 547 12.44 -19.53 8.95
CA GLY A 547 13.43 -20.53 8.51
C GLY A 547 14.48 -20.91 9.56
N GLY A 548 14.25 -20.58 10.83
CA GLY A 548 15.12 -20.98 11.95
C GLY A 548 16.22 -19.97 12.33
N GLY A 549 16.08 -18.72 11.90
CA GLY A 549 16.87 -17.61 12.44
C GLY A 549 16.55 -17.32 13.92
N ALA A 550 17.33 -16.43 14.52
CA ALA A 550 17.08 -15.97 15.89
C ALA A 550 16.10 -14.79 15.91
N THR A 551 15.14 -14.81 16.85
CA THR A 551 14.35 -13.61 17.17
C THR A 551 15.24 -12.56 17.82
N LEU A 552 15.36 -11.36 17.25
CA LEU A 552 15.96 -10.22 17.94
C LEU A 552 14.90 -9.58 18.83
N LYS A 553 15.12 -9.59 20.15
CA LYS A 553 14.14 -9.12 21.14
C LYS A 553 14.52 -7.76 21.68
N CYS A 554 13.56 -6.85 21.66
CA CYS A 554 13.78 -5.45 22.02
C CYS A 554 12.65 -4.90 22.89
N THR A 555 12.98 -3.90 23.70
CA THR A 555 12.00 -3.15 24.49
C THR A 555 12.09 -1.67 24.13
N GLU A 556 10.95 -1.11 23.77
CA GLU A 556 10.73 0.29 23.45
C GLU A 556 10.19 0.98 24.69
N VAL A 557 10.85 2.03 25.17
CA VAL A 557 10.37 2.86 26.27
C VAL A 557 10.79 4.31 26.04
N ASN A 558 9.82 5.23 26.07
CA ASN A 558 10.03 6.68 25.91
C ASN A 558 10.74 7.02 24.60
N ARG A 559 10.24 6.48 23.48
CA ARG A 559 10.72 6.72 22.11
C ARG A 559 12.14 6.21 21.86
N PHE A 560 12.58 5.19 22.60
CA PHE A 560 13.91 4.58 22.50
C PHE A 560 13.80 3.05 22.56
N LEU A 561 14.28 2.37 21.51
CA LEU A 561 14.29 0.92 21.41
C LEU A 561 15.66 0.36 21.77
N LYS A 562 15.67 -0.54 22.77
CA LYS A 562 16.85 -1.28 23.18
C LYS A 562 16.70 -2.77 22.92
N CYS A 563 17.62 -3.36 22.18
CA CYS A 563 17.68 -4.81 21.97
C CYS A 563 18.75 -5.47 22.86
N LEU A 564 18.61 -6.79 23.06
CA LEU A 564 19.50 -7.64 23.88
C LEU A 564 20.14 -8.76 23.04
#